data_AF-A0A183HVR8-F1
#
_entry.id   AF-A0A183HVR8-F1
#
_cell.length_a   1.000
_cell.length_b   1.000
_cell.length_c   1.000
_cell.angle_alpha   90.00
_cell.angle_beta   90.00
_cell.angle_gamma   90.00
#
_symmetry.space_group_name_H-M   'P 1'
#
loop_
_entity.id
_entity.type
_entity.pdbx_description
1 polymer ?
#
loop_
_entity_poly.entity_id
_entity_poly.type
_entity_poly.pdbx_seq_one_letter_code
_entity_poly.pdbx_strand_id
1 'polypeptide(L)'
;MKKALCATASVSLRSLFKEHIYIGAVDVDQVLIQHSTSIYLVDAQDCLRNFFYQILVLSFGNFGSYKLSECASLIELLCIADNNLSPTEAHQKAAIIIENREMLDDYFCLSITENGNLNSIPSLIDGFIPQLESLPQLILTLANDIIWHDVSFS
;
A
#
# COMPACT_ATOMS: atom_id res chain seq x y z
N MET A 1 -1.20 -14.00 -10.07
CA MET A 1 -1.87 -12.67 -9.86
C MET A 1 -2.06 -11.82 -11.14
N LYS A 2 -1.01 -11.46 -11.90
CA LYS A 2 -1.14 -10.60 -13.11
C LYS A 2 -2.21 -11.07 -14.12
N LYS A 3 -2.27 -12.38 -14.41
CA LYS A 3 -3.29 -12.97 -15.32
C LYS A 3 -4.73 -12.79 -14.82
N ALA A 4 -4.94 -12.88 -13.51
CA ALA A 4 -6.26 -12.71 -12.90
C ALA A 4 -6.76 -11.27 -13.04
N LEU A 5 -5.88 -10.28 -12.82
CA LEU A 5 -6.19 -8.86 -13.06
C LEU A 5 -6.60 -8.60 -14.51
N CYS A 6 -5.89 -9.19 -15.48
CA CYS A 6 -6.25 -9.03 -16.89
C CYS A 6 -7.60 -9.69 -17.24
N ALA A 7 -7.96 -10.79 -16.57
CA ALA A 7 -9.21 -11.50 -16.83
C ALA A 7 -10.44 -10.76 -16.29
N THR A 8 -10.30 -9.99 -15.21
CA THR A 8 -11.38 -9.20 -14.61
C THR A 8 -11.46 -7.77 -15.16
N ALA A 9 -10.51 -7.37 -16.01
CA ALA A 9 -10.42 -6.01 -16.54
C ALA A 9 -11.58 -5.69 -17.50
N SER A 10 -12.29 -4.60 -17.20
CA SER A 10 -13.33 -4.05 -18.09
C SER A 10 -12.73 -3.10 -19.11
N VAL A 11 -12.90 -3.40 -20.40
CA VAL A 11 -12.44 -2.54 -21.51
C VAL A 11 -13.17 -1.20 -21.54
N SER A 12 -14.47 -1.19 -21.21
CA SER A 12 -15.28 0.03 -21.19
C SER A 12 -14.85 0.97 -20.07
N LEU A 13 -14.69 0.46 -18.84
CA LEU A 13 -14.23 1.27 -17.72
C LEU A 13 -12.80 1.76 -17.92
N ARG A 14 -11.92 0.94 -18.51
CA ARG A 14 -10.56 1.36 -18.87
C ARG A 14 -10.59 2.54 -19.85
N SER A 15 -11.48 2.51 -20.83
CA SER A 15 -11.62 3.61 -21.81
C SER A 15 -12.18 4.87 -21.13
N LEU A 16 -13.17 4.70 -20.25
CA LEU A 16 -13.73 5.79 -19.45
C LEU A 16 -12.64 6.49 -18.63
N PHE A 17 -11.87 5.76 -17.80
CA PHE A 17 -10.80 6.35 -16.99
C PHE A 17 -9.62 6.86 -17.82
N LYS A 18 -9.42 6.38 -19.05
CA LYS A 18 -8.37 6.89 -19.94
C LYS A 18 -8.71 8.28 -20.52
N GLU A 19 -9.98 8.53 -20.80
CA GLU A 19 -10.45 9.70 -21.55
C GLU A 19 -11.29 10.67 -20.69
N HIS A 20 -11.41 10.40 -19.39
CA HIS A 20 -12.20 11.24 -18.50
C HIS A 20 -11.60 12.64 -18.35
N ILE A 21 -12.48 13.59 -18.09
CA ILE A 21 -12.16 14.94 -17.64
C ILE A 21 -12.54 15.02 -16.17
N TYR A 22 -11.57 15.33 -15.31
CA TYR A 22 -11.84 15.58 -13.91
C TYR A 22 -12.63 16.90 -13.74
N ILE A 23 -13.78 16.86 -13.08
CA ILE A 23 -14.61 18.04 -12.82
C ILE A 23 -14.26 18.62 -11.45
N GLY A 24 -14.24 17.79 -10.40
CA GLY A 24 -14.01 18.24 -9.03
C GLY A 24 -14.35 17.19 -7.98
N ALA A 25 -13.92 17.45 -6.74
CA ALA A 25 -14.29 16.64 -5.59
C ALA A 25 -15.64 17.07 -5.02
N VAL A 26 -16.47 16.10 -4.65
CA VAL A 26 -17.75 16.34 -3.96
C VAL A 26 -17.55 16.25 -2.44
N ASP A 27 -16.82 15.24 -2.00
CA ASP A 27 -16.39 15.03 -0.62
C ASP A 27 -14.97 14.41 -0.57
N VAL A 28 -14.58 13.82 0.56
CA VAL A 28 -13.24 13.23 0.77
C VAL A 28 -13.01 11.99 -0.11
N ASP A 29 -14.06 11.21 -0.37
CA ASP A 29 -13.98 9.91 -1.03
C ASP A 29 -14.66 9.91 -2.40
N GLN A 30 -15.39 10.96 -2.77
CA GLN A 30 -16.18 11.03 -4.01
C GLN A 30 -15.73 12.16 -4.93
N VAL A 31 -15.58 11.83 -6.21
CA VAL A 31 -15.21 12.78 -7.26
C VAL A 31 -16.18 12.71 -8.43
N LEU A 32 -16.33 13.85 -9.11
CA LEU A 32 -17.04 13.95 -10.38
C LEU A 32 -16.05 13.89 -11.53
N ILE A 33 -16.35 13.00 -12.47
CA ILE A 33 -15.65 12.93 -13.74
C ILE A 33 -16.66 13.00 -14.89
N GLN A 34 -16.26 13.62 -15.98
CA GLN A 34 -17.00 13.61 -17.23
C GLN A 34 -16.33 12.65 -18.21
N HIS A 35 -17.11 11.82 -18.88
CA HIS A 35 -16.66 11.09 -20.07
C HIS A 35 -17.70 11.31 -21.18
N SER A 36 -17.23 11.78 -22.34
CA SER A 36 -18.10 12.22 -23.44
C SER A 36 -19.13 13.27 -22.98
N THR A 37 -20.43 12.94 -23.01
CA THR A 37 -21.53 13.82 -22.59
C THR A 37 -22.09 13.48 -21.20
N SER A 38 -21.54 12.46 -20.54
CA SER A 38 -22.07 11.92 -19.28
C SER A 38 -21.19 12.33 -18.10
N ILE A 39 -21.83 12.60 -16.97
CA ILE A 39 -21.18 12.90 -15.70
C ILE A 39 -21.36 11.70 -14.78
N TYR A 40 -20.26 11.29 -14.14
CA TYR A 40 -20.21 10.15 -13.24
C TYR A 40 -19.76 10.62 -11.86
N LEU A 41 -20.45 10.14 -10.84
CA LEU A 41 -19.97 10.16 -9.46
C LEU A 41 -19.15 8.89 -9.24
N VAL A 42 -17.90 9.06 -8.81
CA VAL A 42 -16.95 7.97 -8.64
C VAL A 42 -16.48 7.93 -7.20
N ASP A 43 -16.50 6.73 -6.62
CA ASP A 43 -15.80 6.44 -5.37
C ASP A 43 -14.29 6.42 -5.63
N ALA A 44 -13.62 7.52 -5.28
CA ALA A 44 -12.20 7.69 -5.44
C ALA A 44 -11.42 6.76 -4.50
N GLN A 45 -11.93 6.47 -3.30
CA GLN A 45 -11.26 5.59 -2.34
C GLN A 45 -11.11 4.18 -2.91
N ASP A 46 -12.19 3.59 -3.42
CA ASP A 46 -12.17 2.26 -4.02
C ASP A 46 -11.39 2.23 -5.34
N CYS A 47 -11.49 3.28 -6.15
CA CYS A 47 -10.73 3.37 -7.39
C CYS A 47 -9.22 3.46 -7.13
N LEU A 48 -8.79 4.29 -6.17
CA LEU A 48 -7.39 4.42 -5.78
C LEU A 48 -6.85 3.14 -5.15
N ARG A 49 -7.65 2.47 -4.29
CA ARG A 49 -7.28 1.17 -3.73
C ARG A 49 -6.97 0.16 -4.83
N ASN A 50 -7.85 0.03 -5.83
CA ASN A 50 -7.63 -0.87 -6.95
C ASN A 50 -6.45 -0.44 -7.83
N PHE A 51 -6.28 0.86 -8.04
CA PHE A 51 -5.17 1.40 -8.82
C PHE A 51 -3.81 1.11 -8.18
N PHE A 52 -3.64 1.38 -6.88
CA PHE A 52 -2.41 1.07 -6.16
C PHE A 52 -2.16 -0.45 -6.08
N TYR A 53 -3.19 -1.26 -5.89
CA TYR A 53 -3.06 -2.72 -5.96
C TYR A 53 -2.55 -3.19 -7.33
N GLN A 54 -3.08 -2.64 -8.42
CA GLN A 54 -2.59 -2.95 -9.76
C GLN A 54 -1.14 -2.52 -9.96
N ILE A 55 -0.74 -1.34 -9.46
CA ILE A 55 0.66 -0.90 -9.51
C ILE A 55 1.56 -1.88 -8.74
N LEU A 56 1.16 -2.29 -7.53
CA LEU A 56 1.89 -3.26 -6.71
C LEU A 56 2.09 -4.59 -7.46
N VAL A 57 1.03 -5.14 -8.05
CA VAL A 57 1.12 -6.42 -8.77
C VAL A 57 1.92 -6.29 -10.05
N LEU A 58 1.75 -5.18 -10.81
CA LEU A 58 2.42 -4.98 -12.10
C LEU A 58 3.91 -4.68 -11.93
N SER A 59 4.27 -3.89 -10.92
CA SER A 59 5.62 -3.39 -10.65
C SER A 59 6.35 -4.18 -9.55
N PHE A 60 5.82 -5.34 -9.15
CA PHE A 60 6.43 -6.22 -8.16
C PHE A 60 7.93 -6.43 -8.43
N GLY A 61 8.78 -6.17 -7.42
CA GLY A 61 10.24 -6.24 -7.52
C GLY A 61 10.90 -5.06 -8.26
N ASN A 62 10.15 -4.03 -8.63
CA ASN A 62 10.67 -2.87 -9.35
C ASN A 62 9.91 -1.58 -8.95
N PHE A 63 10.01 -1.21 -7.68
CA PHE A 63 9.46 0.02 -7.14
C PHE A 63 10.52 1.10 -6.96
N GLY A 64 10.10 2.36 -6.90
CA GLY A 64 10.94 3.40 -6.31
C GLY A 64 11.00 3.23 -4.79
N SER A 65 11.97 3.88 -4.16
CA SER A 65 12.08 3.94 -2.69
C SER A 65 11.82 5.35 -2.20
N TYR A 66 10.83 5.51 -1.32
CA TYR A 66 10.60 6.74 -0.56
C TYR A 66 11.26 6.59 0.81
N LYS A 67 12.33 7.38 1.05
CA LYS A 67 13.05 7.39 2.33
C LYS A 67 12.34 8.30 3.32
N LEU A 68 12.12 7.81 4.52
CA LEU A 68 11.60 8.59 5.62
C LEU A 68 12.65 9.63 6.04
N SER A 69 12.20 10.81 6.47
CA SER A 69 13.09 11.85 7.02
C SER A 69 13.72 11.41 8.34
N GLU A 70 12.96 10.67 9.14
CA GLU A 70 13.37 10.06 10.41
C GLU A 70 12.99 8.59 10.39
N CYS A 71 13.87 7.73 10.92
CA CYS A 71 13.58 6.30 10.97
C CYS A 71 12.48 6.04 12.00
N ALA A 72 11.53 5.16 11.70
CA ALA A 72 10.40 4.88 12.58
C ALA A 72 10.56 3.51 13.27
N SER A 73 10.51 3.48 14.60
CA SER A 73 10.58 2.23 15.37
C SER A 73 9.32 1.39 15.14
N LEU A 74 9.49 0.12 14.76
CA LEU A 74 8.37 -0.80 14.56
C LEU A 74 7.55 -0.98 15.84
N ILE A 75 8.21 -0.99 17.01
CA ILE A 75 7.53 -1.15 18.30
C ILE A 75 6.63 0.06 18.56
N GLU A 76 7.12 1.27 18.30
CA GLU A 76 6.32 2.50 18.46
C GLU A 76 5.15 2.53 17.48
N LEU A 77 5.39 2.19 16.21
CA LEU A 77 4.33 2.08 15.20
C LEU A 77 3.26 1.06 15.60
N LEU A 78 3.64 -0.10 16.13
CA LEU A 78 2.70 -1.11 16.62
C LEU A 78 1.88 -0.62 17.81
N CYS A 79 2.50 0.05 18.77
CA CYS A 79 1.80 0.65 19.91
C CYS A 79 0.83 1.76 19.49
N ILE A 80 1.18 2.55 18.46
CA ILE A 80 0.27 3.57 17.89
C ILE A 80 -0.91 2.89 17.19
N ALA A 81 -0.69 1.76 16.52
CA ALA A 81 -1.72 1.05 15.78
C ALA A 81 -2.74 0.37 16.70
N ASP A 82 -2.29 -0.17 17.84
CA ASP A 82 -3.14 -0.78 18.85
C ASP A 82 -2.63 -0.45 20.27
N ASN A 83 -3.35 0.43 20.96
CA ASN A 83 -3.01 0.84 22.33
C ASN A 83 -3.15 -0.29 23.36
N ASN A 84 -3.81 -1.40 23.02
CA ASN A 84 -3.98 -2.54 23.93
C ASN A 84 -2.86 -3.57 23.80
N LEU A 85 -1.94 -3.38 22.84
CA LEU A 85 -0.86 -4.31 22.59
C LEU A 85 0.10 -4.35 23.79
N SER A 86 0.30 -5.52 24.38
CA SER A 86 1.29 -5.63 25.45
C SER A 86 2.71 -5.43 24.89
N PRO A 87 3.67 -4.96 25.71
CA PRO A 87 5.05 -4.82 25.27
C PRO A 87 5.61 -6.13 24.68
N THR A 88 5.29 -7.27 25.28
CA THR A 88 5.74 -8.58 24.81
C THR A 88 5.21 -8.91 23.42
N GLU A 89 3.92 -8.65 23.17
CA GLU A 89 3.30 -8.86 21.85
C GLU A 89 3.89 -7.91 20.79
N ALA A 90 4.17 -6.65 21.16
CA ALA A 90 4.82 -5.69 20.26
C ALA A 90 6.18 -6.21 19.77
N HIS A 91 7.00 -6.73 20.69
CA HIS A 91 8.31 -7.29 20.35
C HIS A 91 8.19 -8.56 19.50
N GLN A 92 7.22 -9.43 19.78
CA GLN A 92 6.97 -10.63 18.97
C GLN A 92 6.55 -10.26 17.54
N LYS A 93 5.63 -9.31 17.39
CA LYS A 93 5.18 -8.82 16.07
C LYS A 93 6.31 -8.15 15.30
N ALA A 94 7.09 -7.30 15.96
CA ALA A 94 8.25 -6.66 15.35
C ALA A 94 9.29 -7.71 14.89
N ALA A 95 9.54 -8.75 15.69
CA ALA A 95 10.46 -9.83 15.33
C ALA A 95 10.04 -10.55 14.04
N ILE A 96 8.75 -10.86 13.87
CA ILE A 96 8.23 -11.48 12.64
C ILE A 96 8.54 -10.62 11.40
N ILE A 97 8.36 -9.29 11.50
CA ILE A 97 8.63 -8.39 10.38
C ILE A 97 10.14 -8.30 10.12
N ILE A 98 10.96 -8.21 11.16
CA ILE A 98 12.43 -8.15 11.06
C ILE A 98 12.99 -9.43 10.43
N GLU A 99 12.45 -10.60 10.76
CA GLU A 99 12.83 -11.89 10.16
C GLU A 99 12.59 -11.92 8.64
N ASN A 100 11.60 -11.17 8.16
CA ASN A 100 11.22 -11.09 6.74
C ASN A 100 11.72 -9.82 6.04
N ARG A 101 12.60 -9.02 6.68
CA ARG A 101 13.04 -7.71 6.19
C ARG A 101 13.73 -7.74 4.82
N GLU A 102 14.52 -8.77 4.53
CA GLU A 102 15.25 -8.87 3.26
C GLU A 102 14.27 -9.01 2.09
N MET A 103 13.27 -9.87 2.26
CA MET A 103 12.20 -10.07 1.27
C MET A 103 11.36 -8.80 1.06
N LEU A 104 11.06 -8.08 2.14
CA LEU A 104 10.34 -6.81 2.11
C LEU A 104 11.13 -5.72 1.36
N ASP A 105 12.44 -5.65 1.56
CA ASP A 105 13.30 -4.68 0.87
C ASP A 105 13.43 -5.03 -0.63
N ASP A 106 13.75 -6.29 -0.93
CA ASP A 106 13.98 -6.77 -2.30
C ASP A 106 12.74 -6.62 -3.19
N TYR A 107 11.55 -6.97 -2.69
CA TYR A 107 10.35 -6.96 -3.50
C TYR A 107 9.54 -5.68 -3.42
N PHE A 108 9.56 -4.97 -2.28
CA PHE A 108 8.68 -3.84 -2.01
C PHE A 108 9.41 -2.55 -1.67
N CYS A 109 10.76 -2.53 -1.64
CA CYS A 109 11.55 -1.37 -1.19
C CYS A 109 11.18 -0.88 0.22
N LEU A 110 10.67 -1.80 1.05
CA LEU A 110 10.29 -1.56 2.43
C LEU A 110 11.47 -1.95 3.32
N SER A 111 12.39 -1.01 3.53
CA SER A 111 13.67 -1.25 4.19
C SER A 111 13.56 -1.13 5.70
N ILE A 112 13.86 -2.22 6.41
CA ILE A 112 13.86 -2.31 7.87
C ILE A 112 15.26 -2.71 8.35
N THR A 113 15.77 -1.99 9.35
CA THR A 113 17.05 -2.30 9.99
C THR A 113 16.94 -3.50 10.93
N GLU A 114 18.07 -4.14 11.24
CA GLU A 114 18.16 -5.23 12.22
C GLU A 114 17.66 -4.83 13.62
N ASN A 115 17.74 -3.53 13.95
CA ASN A 115 17.25 -2.98 15.21
C ASN A 115 15.74 -2.68 15.20
N GLY A 116 15.01 -3.01 14.12
CA GLY A 116 13.58 -2.79 14.02
C GLY A 116 13.18 -1.36 13.73
N ASN A 117 14.02 -0.58 13.06
CA ASN A 117 13.66 0.75 12.54
C ASN A 117 13.38 0.68 11.04
N LEU A 118 12.25 1.24 10.62
CA LEU A 118 11.83 1.41 9.25
C LEU A 118 12.49 2.66 8.65
N ASN A 119 13.15 2.49 7.50
CA ASN A 119 13.89 3.55 6.81
C ASN A 119 13.21 4.03 5.54
N SER A 120 12.54 3.13 4.81
CA SER A 120 11.89 3.45 3.55
C SER A 120 10.63 2.63 3.31
N ILE A 121 9.78 3.15 2.44
CA ILE A 121 8.56 2.52 1.95
C ILE A 121 8.53 2.59 0.41
N PRO A 122 7.74 1.73 -0.27
CA PRO A 122 7.61 1.79 -1.72
C PRO A 122 7.10 3.15 -2.19
N SER A 123 7.76 3.71 -3.20
CA SER A 123 7.24 4.80 -4.03
C SER A 123 6.54 4.19 -5.24
N LEU A 124 5.22 4.26 -5.25
CA LEU A 124 4.36 3.65 -6.28
C LEU A 124 4.12 4.58 -7.48
N ILE A 125 4.15 5.89 -7.25
CA ILE A 125 3.90 6.92 -8.27
C ILE A 125 4.92 8.02 -8.06
N ASP A 126 5.55 8.47 -9.15
CA ASP A 126 6.51 9.56 -9.11
C ASP A 126 5.88 10.86 -8.57
N GLY A 127 6.59 11.54 -7.67
CA GLY A 127 6.13 12.76 -7.00
C GLY A 127 4.99 12.58 -5.98
N PHE A 128 4.45 11.36 -5.80
CA PHE A 128 3.42 11.11 -4.81
C PHE A 128 4.02 10.71 -3.46
N ILE A 129 3.68 11.46 -2.42
CA ILE A 129 4.06 11.15 -1.04
C ILE A 129 2.88 10.41 -0.38
N PRO A 130 3.06 9.17 0.08
CA PRO A 130 2.00 8.42 0.76
C PRO A 130 1.69 9.04 2.13
N GLN A 131 0.45 8.85 2.58
CA GLN A 131 -0.01 9.25 3.91
C GLN A 131 0.66 8.39 4.98
N LEU A 132 1.56 8.99 5.76
CA LEU A 132 2.36 8.29 6.77
C LEU A 132 1.56 7.99 8.04
N GLU A 133 0.41 8.64 8.24
CA GLU A 133 -0.50 8.39 9.36
C GLU A 133 -1.04 6.96 9.36
N SER A 134 -1.10 6.32 8.19
CA SER A 134 -1.54 4.92 8.04
C SER A 134 -0.42 3.90 8.24
N LEU A 135 0.83 4.35 8.41
CA LEU A 135 1.98 3.48 8.56
C LEU A 135 1.90 2.55 9.79
N PRO A 136 1.44 3.00 10.97
CA PRO A 136 1.16 2.12 12.10
C PRO A 136 0.27 0.92 11.73
N GLN A 137 -0.84 1.19 11.05
CA GLN A 137 -1.80 0.14 10.65
C GLN A 137 -1.19 -0.80 9.61
N LEU A 138 -0.41 -0.27 8.66
CA LEU A 138 0.32 -1.12 7.71
C LEU A 138 1.23 -2.12 8.44
N ILE A 139 2.05 -1.64 9.40
CA ILE A 139 2.95 -2.50 10.17
C ILE A 139 2.17 -3.55 10.98
N LEU A 140 1.05 -3.16 11.59
CA LEU A 140 0.20 -4.10 12.32
C LEU A 140 -0.39 -5.19 11.40
N THR A 141 -0.87 -4.82 10.21
CA THR A 141 -1.35 -5.75 9.19
C THR A 141 -0.24 -6.69 8.71
N LEU A 142 0.98 -6.20 8.48
CA LEU A 142 2.13 -7.05 8.12
C LEU A 142 2.38 -8.14 9.18
N ALA A 143 2.23 -7.80 10.46
CA ALA A 143 2.47 -8.75 11.55
C ALA A 143 1.31 -9.74 11.77
N ASN A 144 0.06 -9.36 11.49
CA ASN A 144 -1.13 -10.14 11.83
C ASN A 144 -1.68 -10.97 10.67
N ASP A 145 -1.73 -10.37 9.48
CA ASP A 145 -2.58 -10.85 8.40
C ASP A 145 -1.78 -11.57 7.31
N ILE A 146 -0.45 -11.46 7.33
CA ILE A 146 0.44 -12.08 6.35
C ILE A 146 0.89 -13.47 6.83
N ILE A 147 0.69 -14.46 5.95
CA ILE A 147 1.19 -15.81 6.13
C ILE A 147 2.61 -15.89 5.56
N TRP A 148 3.62 -15.67 6.40
CA TRP A 148 5.03 -15.68 6.00
C TRP A 148 5.58 -17.08 5.65
N HIS A 149 4.89 -18.14 6.09
CA HIS A 149 5.36 -19.52 5.98
C HIS A 149 4.85 -20.28 4.74
N ASP A 150 4.01 -19.67 3.90
CA ASP A 150 3.42 -20.33 2.74
C ASP A 150 3.71 -19.54 1.46
N VAL A 151 4.97 -19.59 1.02
CA VAL A 151 5.40 -18.90 -0.21
C VAL A 151 5.05 -19.77 -1.42
N SER A 152 3.77 -19.87 -1.75
CA SER A 152 3.32 -20.47 -3.00
C SER A 152 3.53 -19.47 -4.15
N PHE A 153 4.74 -19.46 -4.71
CA PHE A 153 4.97 -18.83 -6.02
C PHE A 153 4.23 -19.63 -7.09
N SER A 154 2.99 -19.22 -7.42
CA SER A 154 2.21 -19.72 -8.55
C SER A 154 1.52 -18.61 -9.36
#